data_AF-A0A090W769-F1
#
_entry.id   AF-A0A090W769-F1
#
_cell.length_a   1.000
_cell.length_b   1.000
_cell.length_c   1.000
_cell.angle_alpha   90.00
_cell.angle_beta   90.00
_cell.angle_gamma   90.00
#
_symmetry.space_group_name_H-M   'P 1'
#
loop_
_entity.id
_entity.type
_entity.pdbx_description
1 polymer ?
#
loop_
_entity_poly.entity_id
_entity_poly.type
_entity_poly.pdbx_seq_one_letter_code
_entity_poly.pdbx_strand_id
1 'polypeptide(L)'
;MHIDDDFLNEDKTINQNKLDLVARAGGSLYSRANKGFFEIPKPLSNLGIGVDIFPDHVKNSMILTGNNLGMLGNVETLPSKDEVDAFVNDLGARYPKIKEATHREKHTLARKYLSFGDVQSAWKILLS
;
A
#
# COMPACT_ATOMS: atom_id res chain seq x y z
N MET A 1 14.65 -30.81 5.05
CA MET A 1 15.77 -29.84 5.06
C MET A 1 16.67 -30.24 6.22
N HIS A 2 17.98 -30.41 5.98
CA HIS A 2 18.96 -30.71 7.02
C HIS A 2 19.96 -29.57 7.07
N ILE A 3 20.21 -29.04 8.26
CA ILE A 3 21.17 -27.97 8.54
C ILE A 3 21.75 -28.24 9.92
N ASP A 4 23.02 -27.90 10.11
CA ASP A 4 23.69 -27.96 11.41
C ASP A 4 23.25 -26.75 12.24
N ASP A 5 22.89 -27.00 13.50
CA ASP A 5 22.34 -26.01 14.43
C ASP A 5 23.30 -24.82 14.64
N ASP A 6 24.62 -25.03 14.45
CA ASP A 6 25.63 -23.98 14.56
C ASP A 6 25.45 -22.84 13.52
N PHE A 7 24.75 -23.12 12.42
CA PHE A 7 24.44 -22.15 11.35
C PHE A 7 23.09 -21.46 11.52
N LEU A 8 22.37 -21.70 12.62
CA LEU A 8 21.15 -21.00 12.94
C LEU A 8 21.43 -19.78 13.84
N ASN A 9 20.53 -18.82 13.77
CA ASN A 9 20.38 -17.74 14.74
C ASN A 9 19.57 -18.25 15.95
N GLU A 10 19.54 -17.48 17.03
CA GLU A 10 18.78 -17.82 18.25
C GLU A 10 17.27 -17.99 17.98
N ASP A 11 16.73 -17.26 17.02
CA ASP A 11 15.33 -17.34 16.57
C ASP A 11 15.06 -18.51 15.60
N LYS A 12 16.03 -19.41 15.42
CA LYS A 12 16.02 -20.54 14.48
C LYS A 12 15.97 -20.15 13.00
N THR A 13 16.18 -18.87 12.67
CA THR A 13 16.41 -18.47 11.28
C THR A 13 17.82 -18.82 10.84
N ILE A 14 18.05 -18.94 9.53
CA ILE A 14 19.36 -19.31 8.98
C ILE A 14 20.32 -18.12 9.07
N ASN A 15 21.49 -18.33 9.65
CA ASN A 15 22.57 -17.33 9.67
C ASN A 15 23.35 -17.37 8.34
N GLN A 16 22.93 -16.53 7.40
CA GLN A 16 23.53 -16.42 6.06
C GLN A 16 25.03 -16.02 6.07
N ASN A 17 25.50 -15.32 7.10
CA ASN A 17 26.91 -14.95 7.23
C ASN A 17 27.79 -16.14 7.63
N LYS A 18 27.31 -16.98 8.56
CA LYS A 18 27.99 -18.20 9.00
C LYS A 18 28.06 -19.26 7.91
N LEU A 19 27.02 -19.35 7.07
CA LEU A 19 26.96 -20.34 5.97
C LEU A 19 28.08 -20.19 4.94
N ASP A 20 28.69 -19.00 4.84
CA ASP A 20 29.85 -18.75 4.00
C ASP A 20 29.69 -19.21 2.54
N LEU A 21 28.49 -18.95 1.99
CA LEU A 21 28.09 -19.43 0.69
C LEU A 21 28.99 -18.91 -0.43
N VAL A 22 29.13 -19.71 -1.48
CA VAL A 22 29.89 -19.37 -2.69
C VAL A 22 28.93 -19.17 -3.86
N ALA A 23 29.08 -18.07 -4.58
CA ALA A 23 28.35 -17.77 -5.81
C ALA A 23 29.25 -17.97 -7.03
N ARG A 24 28.65 -18.38 -8.16
CA ARG A 24 29.35 -18.53 -9.44
C ARG A 24 29.40 -17.18 -10.15
N ALA A 25 30.59 -16.72 -10.50
CA ALA A 25 30.84 -15.41 -11.13
C ALA A 25 31.12 -15.49 -12.64
N GLY A 26 30.89 -16.66 -13.26
CA GLY A 26 31.11 -16.92 -14.69
C GLY A 26 32.42 -17.67 -14.98
N GLY A 27 32.39 -18.55 -15.98
CA GLY A 27 33.53 -19.42 -16.29
C GLY A 27 33.99 -20.26 -15.09
N SER A 28 35.26 -20.10 -14.72
CA SER A 28 35.91 -20.72 -13.55
C SER A 28 36.00 -19.79 -12.33
N LEU A 29 35.36 -18.62 -12.36
CA LEU A 29 35.40 -17.64 -11.26
C LEU A 29 34.27 -17.89 -10.25
N TYR A 30 34.61 -17.72 -8.98
CA TYR A 30 33.69 -17.84 -7.85
C TYR A 30 33.89 -16.65 -6.91
N SER A 31 32.80 -16.23 -6.27
CA SER A 31 32.80 -15.17 -5.25
C SER A 31 32.21 -15.69 -3.95
N ARG A 32 32.68 -15.15 -2.83
CA ARG A 32 32.17 -15.49 -1.51
C ARG A 32 31.06 -14.53 -1.13
N ALA A 33 29.86 -15.06 -0.88
CA ALA A 33 28.65 -14.26 -0.66
C ALA A 33 28.68 -13.48 0.66
N ASN A 34 29.31 -14.03 1.70
CA ASN A 34 29.34 -13.39 3.03
C ASN A 34 30.01 -12.00 3.06
N LYS A 35 30.86 -11.68 2.08
CA LYS A 35 31.49 -10.36 1.96
C LYS A 35 30.62 -9.32 1.25
N GLY A 36 29.56 -9.76 0.57
CA GLY A 36 28.72 -8.93 -0.29
C GLY A 36 27.34 -8.61 0.29
N PHE A 37 27.01 -9.08 1.49
CA PHE A 37 25.73 -8.76 2.11
C PHE A 37 25.71 -7.32 2.62
N PHE A 38 24.66 -6.59 2.29
CA PHE A 38 24.35 -5.29 2.84
C PHE A 38 22.83 -5.19 3.02
N GLU A 39 22.42 -4.44 4.02
CA GLU A 39 21.00 -4.23 4.32
C GLU A 39 20.57 -2.88 3.77
N ILE A 40 19.47 -2.87 3.02
CA ILE A 40 18.75 -1.65 2.66
C ILE A 40 17.46 -1.66 3.47
N PRO A 41 17.13 -0.60 4.22
CA PRO A 41 15.86 -0.52 4.93
C PRO A 41 14.72 -0.66 3.91
N LYS A 42 13.79 -1.57 4.18
CA LYS A 42 12.58 -1.68 3.34
C LYS A 42 11.90 -0.30 3.38
N PRO A 43 11.60 0.34 2.22
CA PRO A 43 10.76 1.53 2.24
C PRO A 43 9.48 1.13 2.96
N LEU A 44 9.15 1.86 4.04
CA LEU A 44 8.08 1.54 5.00
C LEU A 44 6.99 0.74 4.32
N SER A 45 7.02 -0.57 4.52
CA SER A 45 6.04 -1.49 3.95
C SER A 45 4.78 -1.36 4.79
N ASN A 46 4.18 -0.18 4.77
CA ASN A 46 2.86 0.03 5.33
C ASN A 46 1.96 -0.84 4.47
N LEU A 47 1.51 -1.94 5.07
CA LEU A 47 0.64 -2.90 4.43
C LEU A 47 -0.66 -2.14 4.19
N GLY A 48 -0.78 -1.53 3.01
CA GLY A 48 -2.00 -0.85 2.62
C GLY A 48 -3.18 -1.82 2.73
N ILE A 49 -4.38 -1.30 2.96
CA ILE A 49 -5.60 -2.10 3.10
C ILE A 49 -5.89 -3.00 1.89
N GLY A 50 -5.30 -2.70 0.72
CA GLY A 50 -5.57 -3.40 -0.52
C GLY A 50 -7.00 -3.16 -1.02
N VAL A 51 -7.31 -3.68 -2.21
CA VAL A 51 -8.61 -3.43 -2.86
C VAL A 51 -9.74 -4.27 -2.23
N ASP A 52 -9.40 -5.37 -1.56
CA ASP A 52 -10.40 -6.32 -1.03
C ASP A 52 -11.29 -5.72 0.07
N ILE A 53 -10.74 -4.78 0.85
CA ILE A 53 -11.43 -4.13 1.97
C ILE A 53 -12.39 -3.01 1.49
N PHE A 54 -12.36 -2.67 0.19
CA PHE A 54 -13.16 -1.56 -0.32
C PHE A 54 -14.65 -1.90 -0.35
N PRO A 55 -15.53 -0.89 -0.17
CA PRO A 55 -16.95 -1.03 -0.45
C PRO A 55 -17.23 -1.43 -1.91
N ASP A 56 -18.28 -2.20 -2.15
CA ASP A 56 -18.60 -2.73 -3.48
C ASP A 56 -18.87 -1.63 -4.52
N HIS A 57 -19.43 -0.49 -4.11
CA HIS A 57 -19.65 0.65 -5.02
C HIS A 57 -18.33 1.24 -5.52
N VAL A 58 -17.29 1.24 -4.69
CA VAL A 58 -15.94 1.72 -5.03
C VAL A 58 -15.21 0.70 -5.91
N LYS A 59 -15.23 -0.59 -5.54
CA LYS A 59 -14.59 -1.67 -6.32
C LYS A 59 -15.14 -1.76 -7.74
N ASN A 60 -16.46 -1.65 -7.88
CA ASN A 60 -17.16 -1.80 -9.16
C ASN A 60 -17.42 -0.45 -9.86
N SER A 61 -16.65 0.59 -9.52
CA SER A 61 -16.83 1.90 -10.12
C SER A 61 -16.50 1.89 -11.61
N MET A 62 -17.40 2.44 -12.44
CA MET A 62 -17.12 2.70 -13.86
C MET A 62 -16.25 3.95 -14.12
N ILE A 63 -15.87 4.70 -13.07
CA ILE A 63 -15.13 5.96 -13.18
C ILE A 63 -13.67 5.83 -12.70
N LEU A 64 -13.46 5.06 -11.64
CA LEU A 64 -12.13 4.84 -11.07
C LEU A 64 -11.38 3.81 -11.92
N THR A 65 -10.15 4.14 -12.28
CA THR A 65 -9.26 3.22 -13.01
C THR A 65 -8.57 2.25 -12.06
N GLY A 66 -7.99 1.16 -12.58
CA GLY A 66 -7.19 0.23 -11.76
C GLY A 66 -6.04 0.93 -11.02
N ASN A 67 -5.43 1.94 -11.62
CA ASN A 67 -4.42 2.76 -10.95
C ASN A 67 -5.01 3.56 -9.78
N ASN A 68 -6.22 4.11 -9.94
CA ASN A 68 -6.90 4.81 -8.85
C ASN A 68 -7.23 3.88 -7.68
N LEU A 69 -7.67 2.65 -7.96
CA LEU A 69 -7.91 1.65 -6.93
C LEU A 69 -6.62 1.25 -6.22
N GLY A 70 -5.50 1.10 -6.95
CA GLY A 70 -4.18 0.86 -6.36
C GLY A 70 -3.72 2.00 -5.45
N MET A 71 -3.92 3.26 -5.88
CA MET A 71 -3.60 4.43 -5.06
C MET A 71 -4.44 4.48 -3.78
N LEU A 72 -5.74 4.21 -3.87
CA LEU A 72 -6.64 4.12 -2.73
C LEU A 72 -6.25 2.98 -1.77
N GLY A 73 -5.68 1.89 -2.29
CA GLY A 73 -5.32 0.70 -1.52
C GLY A 73 -4.04 0.84 -0.72
N ASN A 74 -3.26 1.90 -0.98
CA ASN A 74 -2.01 2.20 -0.27
C ASN A 74 -2.24 2.89 1.09
N VAL A 75 -3.49 3.18 1.48
CA VAL A 75 -3.77 3.70 2.82
C VAL A 75 -3.72 2.57 3.85
N GLU A 76 -3.24 2.86 5.06
CA GLU A 76 -3.18 1.87 6.15
C GLU A 76 -4.55 1.57 6.76
N THR A 77 -5.41 2.59 6.83
CA THR A 77 -6.75 2.51 7.40
C THR A 77 -7.71 3.39 6.62
N LEU A 78 -8.98 2.99 6.58
CA LEU A 78 -10.05 3.82 6.06
C LEU A 78 -10.37 4.93 7.07
N PRO A 79 -10.72 6.15 6.60
CA PRO A 79 -11.12 7.22 7.50
C PRO A 79 -12.40 6.83 8.26
N SER A 80 -12.46 7.26 9.51
CA SER A 80 -13.59 7.03 10.38
C SER A 80 -14.83 7.83 9.93
N LYS A 81 -16.01 7.40 10.36
CA LYS A 81 -17.27 8.08 10.01
C LYS A 81 -17.28 9.56 10.44
N ASP A 82 -16.73 9.85 11.62
CA ASP A 82 -16.65 11.23 12.15
C ASP A 82 -15.76 12.11 11.27
N GLU A 83 -14.64 11.58 10.77
CA GLU A 83 -13.74 12.30 9.85
C GLU A 83 -14.37 12.53 8.48
N VAL A 84 -15.16 11.58 7.99
CA VAL A 84 -15.95 11.70 6.76
C VAL A 84 -16.99 12.80 6.92
N ASP A 85 -17.80 12.74 7.98
CA ASP A 85 -18.88 13.71 8.23
C ASP A 85 -18.32 15.13 8.42
N ALA A 86 -17.22 15.28 9.17
CA ALA A 86 -16.54 16.57 9.34
C ALA A 86 -16.04 17.14 8.01
N PHE A 87 -15.42 16.29 7.18
CA PHE A 87 -14.93 16.71 5.87
C PHE A 87 -16.05 17.10 4.92
N VAL A 88 -17.14 16.33 4.88
CA VAL A 88 -18.30 16.61 4.03
C VAL A 88 -18.99 17.90 4.43
N ASN A 89 -19.04 18.20 5.74
CA ASN A 89 -19.57 19.47 6.24
C ASN A 89 -18.69 20.67 5.81
N ASP A 90 -17.37 20.57 5.90
CA ASP A 90 -16.44 21.60 5.40
C ASP A 90 -16.55 21.75 3.87
N LEU A 91 -16.60 20.62 3.16
CA LEU A 91 -16.74 20.61 1.71
C LEU A 91 -18.07 21.21 1.25
N GLY A 92 -19.13 21.05 2.04
CA GLY A 92 -20.46 21.60 1.79
C GLY A 92 -20.46 23.13 1.58
N ALA A 93 -19.49 23.84 2.16
CA ALA A 93 -19.31 25.28 1.91
C ALA A 93 -18.87 25.59 0.47
N ARG A 94 -18.12 24.68 -0.17
CA ARG A 94 -17.64 24.82 -1.57
C ARG A 94 -18.50 24.04 -2.56
N TYR A 95 -19.11 22.94 -2.12
CA TYR A 95 -19.93 22.01 -2.89
C TYR A 95 -21.23 21.70 -2.14
N PRO A 96 -22.21 22.62 -2.14
CA PRO A 96 -23.43 22.48 -1.33
C PRO A 96 -24.28 21.26 -1.66
N LYS A 97 -24.10 20.65 -2.84
CA LYS A 97 -24.84 19.45 -3.29
C LYS A 97 -24.13 18.13 -3.02
N ILE A 98 -22.98 18.12 -2.33
CA ILE A 98 -22.19 16.89 -2.14
C ILE A 98 -22.96 15.79 -1.38
N LYS A 99 -23.82 16.17 -0.44
CA LYS A 99 -24.63 15.23 0.36
C LYS A 99 -25.74 14.56 -0.44
N GLU A 100 -26.27 15.24 -1.45
CA GLU A 100 -27.30 14.73 -2.36
C GLU A 100 -26.69 14.18 -3.66
N ALA A 101 -25.37 14.26 -3.81
CA ALA A 101 -24.67 13.87 -5.03
C ALA A 101 -24.77 12.37 -5.24
N THR A 102 -25.00 12.00 -6.51
CA THR A 102 -25.00 10.61 -6.94
C THR A 102 -23.62 9.98 -6.75
N HIS A 103 -23.57 8.65 -6.61
CA HIS A 103 -22.29 7.92 -6.59
C HIS A 103 -21.38 8.31 -7.77
N ARG A 104 -21.97 8.55 -8.95
CA ARG A 104 -21.22 8.95 -10.13
C ARG A 104 -20.48 10.28 -9.95
N GLU A 105 -21.12 11.26 -9.33
CA GLU A 105 -20.53 12.58 -9.06
C GLU A 105 -19.45 12.49 -7.98
N LYS A 106 -19.72 11.74 -6.90
CA LYS A 106 -18.75 11.49 -5.83
C LYS A 106 -17.48 10.83 -6.36
N HIS A 107 -17.62 9.81 -7.22
CA HIS A 107 -16.49 9.11 -7.81
C HIS A 107 -15.71 9.97 -8.80
N THR A 108 -16.39 10.82 -9.56
CA THR A 108 -15.74 11.79 -10.47
C THR A 108 -14.91 12.80 -9.68
N LEU A 109 -15.46 13.29 -8.56
CA LEU A 109 -14.75 14.21 -7.68
C LEU A 109 -13.57 13.53 -6.99
N ALA A 110 -13.76 12.31 -6.46
CA ALA A 110 -12.69 11.52 -5.87
C ALA A 110 -11.53 11.29 -6.86
N ARG A 111 -11.84 10.95 -8.12
CA ARG A 111 -10.82 10.84 -9.19
C ARG A 111 -10.03 12.14 -9.39
N LYS A 112 -10.68 13.31 -9.26
CA LYS A 112 -10.01 14.61 -9.33
C LYS A 112 -9.05 14.80 -8.16
N TYR A 113 -9.45 14.47 -6.93
CA TYR A 113 -8.54 14.51 -5.76
C TYR A 113 -7.36 13.54 -5.91
N LEU A 114 -7.60 12.34 -6.42
CA LEU A 114 -6.54 11.38 -6.73
C LEU A 114 -5.54 11.91 -7.77
N SER A 115 -5.98 12.71 -8.74
CA SER A 115 -5.07 13.32 -9.73
C SER A 115 -4.10 14.33 -9.11
N PHE A 116 -4.42 14.88 -7.93
CA PHE A 116 -3.55 15.72 -7.13
C PHE A 116 -2.75 14.95 -6.07
N GLY A 117 -2.88 13.63 -6.02
CA GLY A 117 -2.24 12.79 -5.00
C GLY A 117 -2.92 12.80 -3.63
N ASP A 118 -4.08 13.47 -3.50
CA ASP A 118 -4.81 13.53 -2.23
C ASP A 118 -5.76 12.33 -2.07
N VAL A 119 -5.17 11.21 -1.63
CA VAL A 119 -5.86 9.94 -1.42
C VAL A 119 -6.81 10.00 -0.22
N GLN A 120 -6.46 10.76 0.82
CA GLN A 120 -7.26 10.87 2.04
C GLN A 120 -8.59 11.59 1.78
N SER A 121 -8.55 12.73 1.07
CA SER A 121 -9.78 13.42 0.68
C SER A 121 -10.62 12.60 -0.28
N ALA A 122 -9.99 11.87 -1.21
CA ALA A 122 -10.71 10.98 -2.13
C ALA A 122 -11.50 9.91 -1.37
N TRP A 123 -10.90 9.28 -0.35
CA TRP A 123 -11.60 8.32 0.51
C TRP A 123 -12.77 8.94 1.28
N LYS A 124 -12.58 10.12 1.85
CA LYS A 124 -13.66 10.82 2.57
C LYS A 124 -14.85 11.14 1.67
N ILE A 125 -14.62 11.42 0.38
CA ILE A 125 -15.70 11.64 -0.60
C ILE A 125 -16.39 10.33 -0.97
N LEU A 126 -15.64 9.24 -1.16
CA LEU A 126 -16.19 7.93 -1.55
C LEU A 126 -17.02 7.27 -0.45
N LEU A 127 -16.76 7.61 0.82
CA LEU A 127 -17.46 7.08 2.00
C LEU A 127 -18.58 7.99 2.50
N SER A 128 -18.72 9.20 1.93
CA SER A 128 -19.81 10.15 2.21
C SER A 128 -21.14 9.79 1.58
#